data_AF-M7YJ84-F1
#
_entry.id   AF-M7YJ84-F1
#
_cell.length_a   1.000
_cell.length_b   1.000
_cell.length_c   1.000
_cell.angle_alpha   90.00
_cell.angle_beta   90.00
_cell.angle_gamma   90.00
#
_symmetry.space_group_name_H-M   'P 1'
#
loop_
_entity.id
_entity.type
_entity.pdbx_description
1 polymer ?
#
loop_
_entity_poly.entity_id
_entity_poly.type
_entity_poly.pdbx_seq_one_letter_code
_entity_poly.pdbx_strand_id
1 'polypeptide(L)'
;MGWHIFLSNGGRRRSLARRRLPRLDPVRRRERLSKKAPTAARRRDGDGVAVLRQGFAKLTRRRRGVGEGRGCALDVVLAEIAAAAAARKAAAEATEGGVARSWVGLNAGVFLIRNCQWSLDFMDAWASMGPASPQYARWGKTLKATLSDKPDAESDDQSALAYLLLKNPKKWGARTYLENQYYFQGYWAEIVDKLDGVAERYRAAERRFGPALRRRHAEGEHALYAAARNAALRKKDGGVPGPDGGGQKASAWRRPFVTHFTGCNPCGGRANEIYSNESCAEGMRRALNLADDQVLRAYGFRHAGPLKDDVRPLVA
;
A
#
# COMPACT_ATOMS: atom_id res chain seq x y z
N MET A 1 -5.03 6.82 -18.74
CA MET A 1 -4.09 5.85 -18.12
C MET A 1 -4.58 5.58 -16.71
N GLY A 2 -5.09 4.38 -16.42
CA GLY A 2 -5.63 4.04 -15.10
C GLY A 2 -4.75 3.03 -14.39
N TRP A 3 -4.25 3.40 -13.21
CA TRP A 3 -3.64 2.46 -12.27
C TRP A 3 -4.70 2.11 -11.21
N HIS A 4 -4.82 0.83 -10.88
CA HIS A 4 -5.69 0.38 -9.79
C HIS A 4 -4.83 -0.06 -8.62
N ILE A 5 -5.12 0.50 -7.44
CA ILE A 5 -4.52 0.07 -6.17
C ILE A 5 -5.42 -1.04 -5.61
N PHE A 6 -4.86 -2.22 -5.40
CA PHE A 6 -5.55 -3.33 -4.73
C PHE A 6 -5.00 -3.50 -3.31
N LEU A 7 -5.91 -3.71 -2.36
CA LEU A 7 -5.61 -4.08 -0.97
C LEU A 7 -6.16 -5.49 -0.75
N SER A 8 -5.29 -6.46 -0.46
CA SER A 8 -5.69 -7.84 -0.14
C SER A 8 -5.96 -7.97 1.36
N ASN A 9 -7.11 -8.55 1.72
CA ASN A 9 -7.44 -8.86 3.12
C ASN A 9 -7.77 -10.36 3.22
N GLY A 10 -6.84 -11.13 3.82
CA GLY A 10 -6.97 -12.57 4.02
C GLY A 10 -8.00 -12.91 5.09
N GLY A 11 -9.29 -12.99 4.72
CA GLY A 11 -10.37 -13.39 5.62
C GLY A 11 -10.92 -14.78 5.31
N ARG A 12 -10.76 -15.75 6.22
CA ARG A 12 -11.49 -17.04 6.18
C ARG A 12 -12.97 -16.79 6.49
N ARG A 13 -13.89 -17.34 5.68
CA ARG A 13 -15.33 -17.36 5.99
C ARG A 13 -15.63 -18.42 7.07
N ARG A 14 -16.36 -18.04 8.13
CA ARG A 14 -17.08 -18.98 9.00
C ARG A 14 -18.56 -19.06 8.58
N SER A 15 -19.16 -20.24 8.68
CA SER A 15 -20.59 -20.44 8.50
C SER A 15 -21.37 -19.75 9.64
N LEU A 16 -22.40 -18.99 9.27
CA LEU A 16 -23.30 -18.32 10.21
C LEU A 16 -24.42 -19.28 10.60
N ALA A 17 -24.36 -19.81 11.83
CA ALA A 17 -25.55 -20.31 12.51
C ALA A 17 -26.40 -19.11 12.97
N ARG A 18 -27.69 -19.12 12.65
CA ARG A 18 -28.64 -18.06 13.01
C ARG A 18 -28.81 -17.99 14.53
N ARG A 19 -28.44 -16.87 15.15
CA ARG A 19 -28.98 -16.44 16.46
C ARG A 19 -29.78 -15.14 16.27
N ARG A 20 -30.98 -15.09 16.86
CA ARG A 20 -31.88 -13.93 16.82
C ARG A 20 -31.26 -12.75 17.59
N LEU A 21 -31.25 -11.57 16.97
CA LEU A 21 -30.88 -10.30 17.61
C LEU A 21 -32.10 -9.70 18.35
N PRO A 22 -31.91 -9.05 19.52
CA PRO A 22 -32.99 -8.35 20.22
C PRO A 22 -33.37 -7.03 19.51
N ARG A 23 -34.64 -6.65 19.62
CA ARG A 23 -35.23 -5.44 19.01
C ARG A 23 -34.69 -4.18 19.68
N LEU A 24 -34.24 -3.21 18.88
CA LEU A 24 -33.82 -1.87 19.33
C LEU A 24 -34.89 -0.80 19.04
N ASP A 25 -34.89 0.21 19.90
CA ASP A 25 -35.81 1.34 20.13
C ASP A 25 -36.21 2.18 18.87
N PRO A 26 -37.52 2.51 18.69
CA PRO A 26 -38.04 3.28 17.54
C PRO A 26 -37.51 4.71 17.36
N VAL A 27 -36.98 5.38 18.40
CA VAL A 27 -36.64 6.82 18.32
C VAL A 27 -35.38 7.09 17.47
N ARG A 28 -34.44 6.14 17.37
CA ARG A 28 -33.23 6.28 16.53
C ARG A 28 -33.48 6.10 15.03
N ARG A 29 -34.72 5.82 14.61
CA ARG A 29 -35.07 5.58 13.19
C ARG A 29 -35.31 6.86 12.38
N ARG A 30 -35.59 8.01 13.03
CA ARG A 30 -35.94 9.26 12.34
C ARG A 30 -34.77 10.15 11.92
N GLU A 31 -33.62 10.06 12.57
CA GLU A 31 -32.44 10.91 12.23
C GLU A 31 -31.63 10.43 11.02
N ARG A 32 -31.94 9.25 10.47
CA ARG A 32 -31.20 8.66 9.34
C ARG A 32 -31.96 8.62 8.00
N LEU A 33 -33.12 9.28 7.91
CA LEU A 33 -33.95 9.27 6.70
C LEU A 33 -34.04 10.62 5.96
N SER A 34 -33.25 11.61 6.36
CA SER A 34 -33.01 12.84 5.59
C SER A 34 -31.60 12.84 5.02
N LYS A 35 -31.42 12.14 3.90
CA LYS A 35 -30.42 12.40 2.83
C LYS A 35 -30.67 11.40 1.70
N LYS A 36 -31.79 11.58 0.99
CA LYS A 36 -32.06 10.97 -0.32
C LYS A 36 -31.65 11.98 -1.40
N ALA A 37 -30.54 11.68 -2.11
CA ALA A 37 -30.22 11.84 -3.55
C ALA A 37 -30.49 13.21 -4.27
N PRO A 38 -29.98 13.51 -5.49
CA PRO A 38 -28.91 12.90 -6.32
C PRO A 38 -27.90 13.91 -6.96
N THR A 39 -26.80 13.38 -7.51
CA THR A 39 -25.99 13.79 -8.70
C THR A 39 -25.52 15.23 -8.94
N ALA A 40 -24.19 15.41 -9.11
CA ALA A 40 -23.58 16.07 -10.27
C ALA A 40 -22.05 15.81 -10.32
N ALA A 41 -21.63 14.72 -10.96
CA ALA A 41 -20.28 14.66 -11.51
C ALA A 41 -20.39 15.11 -12.98
N ARG A 42 -20.05 16.38 -13.25
CA ARG A 42 -19.83 16.85 -14.62
C ARG A 42 -18.56 16.18 -15.16
N ARG A 43 -18.64 15.67 -16.38
CA ARG A 43 -17.46 15.40 -17.21
C ARG A 43 -16.75 16.74 -17.40
N ARG A 44 -15.52 16.88 -16.90
CA ARG A 44 -14.60 17.92 -17.36
C ARG A 44 -13.63 17.19 -18.28
N ASP A 45 -13.57 17.63 -19.53
CA ASP A 45 -12.72 17.05 -20.55
C ASP A 45 -11.25 17.08 -20.13
N GLY A 46 -10.51 16.02 -20.50
CA GLY A 46 -9.08 15.87 -20.25
C GLY A 46 -8.74 15.25 -18.88
N ASP A 47 -7.93 14.20 -18.90
CA ASP A 47 -7.19 13.68 -17.73
C ASP A 47 -7.95 12.83 -16.69
N GLY A 48 -8.77 11.90 -17.19
CA GLY A 48 -8.65 10.46 -16.88
C GLY A 48 -8.40 9.96 -15.44
N VAL A 49 -8.87 10.63 -14.37
CA VAL A 49 -8.81 10.12 -12.99
C VAL A 49 -10.19 10.11 -12.35
N ALA A 50 -10.64 8.93 -11.90
CA ALA A 50 -11.79 8.79 -11.01
C ALA A 50 -11.32 8.11 -9.72
N VAL A 51 -11.52 8.79 -8.59
CA VAL A 51 -11.27 8.27 -7.24
C VAL A 51 -12.52 7.52 -6.78
N LEU A 52 -12.38 6.22 -6.47
CA LEU A 52 -13.45 5.41 -5.90
C LEU A 52 -13.17 5.15 -4.41
N ARG A 53 -14.13 5.54 -3.56
CA ARG A 53 -14.19 5.22 -2.12
C ARG A 53 -14.50 3.73 -1.92
N GLN A 54 -13.83 3.11 -0.96
CA GLN A 54 -14.10 1.75 -0.51
C GLN A 54 -15.51 1.63 0.12
N GLY A 55 -16.31 0.72 -0.42
CA GLY A 55 -17.58 0.27 0.14
C GLY A 55 -18.12 -0.93 -0.64
N PHE A 56 -18.14 -2.09 0.02
CA PHE A 56 -18.86 -3.34 -0.29
C PHE A 56 -19.82 -3.36 -1.52
N ALA A 57 -19.61 -4.31 -2.45
CA ALA A 57 -20.57 -5.39 -2.76
C ALA A 57 -20.13 -6.30 -3.94
N LYS A 58 -20.58 -7.56 -3.81
CA LYS A 58 -20.52 -8.71 -4.73
C LYS A 58 -21.34 -8.53 -6.02
N LEU A 59 -20.92 -9.30 -7.03
CA LEU A 59 -21.68 -9.88 -8.18
C LEU A 59 -22.20 -8.93 -9.26
N THR A 60 -21.73 -9.05 -10.50
CA THR A 60 -22.39 -9.86 -11.56
C THR A 60 -21.72 -9.79 -12.94
N ARG A 61 -21.39 -10.98 -13.45
CA ARG A 61 -21.71 -11.55 -14.78
C ARG A 61 -21.19 -10.91 -16.09
N ARG A 62 -20.54 -11.79 -16.86
CA ARG A 62 -20.26 -11.75 -18.31
C ARG A 62 -21.29 -10.93 -19.11
N ARG A 63 -20.81 -9.97 -19.90
CA ARG A 63 -21.23 -9.80 -21.29
C ARG A 63 -19.99 -9.49 -22.15
N ARG A 64 -19.98 -10.14 -23.32
CA ARG A 64 -18.96 -10.12 -24.37
C ARG A 64 -18.74 -8.70 -24.91
N GLY A 65 -17.52 -8.47 -25.38
CA GLY A 65 -17.19 -7.39 -26.32
C GLY A 65 -15.94 -6.62 -25.92
N VAL A 66 -14.75 -7.18 -26.16
CA VAL A 66 -13.53 -6.38 -26.25
C VAL A 66 -13.08 -6.48 -27.70
N GLY A 67 -13.20 -5.38 -28.43
CA GLY A 67 -12.70 -5.24 -29.79
C GLY A 67 -11.17 -5.33 -29.82
N GLU A 68 -10.63 -5.84 -30.92
CA GLU A 68 -9.21 -5.91 -31.19
C GLU A 68 -8.59 -4.50 -31.24
N GLY A 69 -7.91 -4.11 -30.16
CA GLY A 69 -7.01 -2.96 -30.18
C GLY A 69 -5.62 -3.39 -30.62
N ARG A 70 -5.37 -3.38 -31.94
CA ARG A 70 -4.00 -3.32 -32.47
C ARG A 70 -3.42 -1.95 -32.12
N GLY A 71 -2.22 -1.92 -31.53
CA GLY A 71 -1.43 -0.71 -31.31
C GLY A 71 -1.22 -0.33 -29.84
N CYS A 72 -0.37 -1.10 -29.14
CA CYS A 72 0.25 -0.67 -27.89
C CYS A 72 1.77 -0.72 -28.06
N ALA A 73 2.31 0.16 -28.89
CA ALA A 73 3.70 0.59 -28.77
C ALA A 73 3.64 1.95 -28.05
N LEU A 74 4.02 1.97 -26.79
CA LEU A 74 4.30 3.21 -26.07
C LEU A 74 5.80 3.45 -26.27
N ASP A 75 6.16 4.51 -26.98
CA ASP A 75 7.53 5.02 -27.02
C ASP A 75 7.90 5.53 -25.63
N VAL A 76 8.34 4.60 -24.79
CA VAL A 76 9.08 4.90 -23.56
C VAL A 76 10.54 4.76 -23.94
N VAL A 77 11.29 5.84 -23.74
CA VAL A 77 12.74 5.98 -23.94
C VAL A 77 13.46 4.62 -23.80
N LEU A 78 13.73 3.99 -24.94
CA LEU A 78 14.27 2.64 -25.07
C LEU A 78 15.65 2.49 -24.40
N ALA A 79 16.38 3.60 -24.20
CA ALA A 79 17.71 3.60 -23.62
C ALA A 79 17.73 3.26 -22.12
N GLU A 80 16.76 3.72 -21.33
CA GLU A 80 16.75 3.50 -19.87
C GLU A 80 16.22 2.11 -19.48
N ILE A 81 15.26 1.57 -20.25
CA ILE A 81 14.77 0.20 -20.06
C ILE A 81 15.84 -0.81 -20.49
N ALA A 82 16.58 -0.54 -21.57
CA ALA A 82 17.70 -1.40 -21.99
C ALA A 82 18.83 -1.41 -20.96
N ALA A 83 19.15 -0.26 -20.36
CA ALA A 83 20.14 -0.18 -19.27
C ALA A 83 19.68 -0.92 -18.00
N ALA A 84 18.41 -0.80 -17.62
CA ALA A 84 17.84 -1.54 -16.49
C ALA A 84 17.74 -3.07 -16.78
N ALA A 85 17.48 -3.46 -18.02
CA ALA A 85 17.46 -4.86 -18.45
C ALA A 85 18.87 -5.46 -18.52
N ALA A 86 19.87 -4.70 -18.98
CA ALA A 86 21.27 -5.09 -19.00
C ALA A 86 21.84 -5.20 -17.58
N ALA A 87 21.51 -4.27 -16.68
CA ALA A 87 21.85 -4.34 -15.26
C ALA A 87 21.21 -5.55 -14.57
N ARG A 88 19.97 -5.92 -14.96
CA ARG A 88 19.31 -7.15 -14.49
C ARG A 88 19.94 -8.42 -15.01
N LYS A 89 20.41 -8.43 -16.26
CA LYS A 89 21.14 -9.56 -16.84
C LYS A 89 22.49 -9.75 -16.13
N ALA A 90 23.24 -8.66 -15.93
CA ALA A 90 24.49 -8.68 -15.18
C ALA A 90 24.30 -9.07 -13.70
N ALA A 91 23.22 -8.63 -13.03
CA ALA A 91 22.90 -9.03 -11.66
C ALA A 91 22.44 -10.49 -11.56
N ALA A 92 21.77 -11.03 -12.59
CA ALA A 92 21.38 -12.44 -12.65
C ALA A 92 22.57 -13.37 -12.95
N GLU A 93 23.54 -12.91 -13.75
CA GLU A 93 24.75 -13.66 -14.11
C GLU A 93 25.85 -13.58 -13.03
N ALA A 94 25.83 -12.56 -12.15
CA ALA A 94 26.81 -12.41 -11.07
C ALA A 94 26.48 -13.16 -9.76
N THR A 95 25.35 -13.85 -9.67
CA THR A 95 24.93 -14.60 -8.47
C THR A 95 24.81 -16.10 -8.74
N GLU A 96 25.94 -16.78 -8.89
CA GLU A 96 26.09 -18.22 -8.62
C GLU A 96 26.33 -18.52 -7.12
N GLY A 97 26.01 -17.56 -6.24
CA GLY A 97 25.77 -17.78 -4.81
C GLY A 97 24.27 -17.73 -4.55
N GLY A 98 23.68 -18.86 -4.15
CA GLY A 98 22.23 -19.11 -4.14
C GLY A 98 21.37 -17.97 -3.59
N VAL A 99 20.58 -17.35 -4.47
CA VAL A 99 19.51 -16.43 -4.07
C VAL A 99 18.52 -17.19 -3.19
N ALA A 100 18.39 -16.77 -1.93
CA ALA A 100 17.44 -17.35 -1.00
C ALA A 100 16.01 -17.25 -1.55
N ARG A 101 15.34 -18.39 -1.70
CA ARG A 101 13.95 -18.47 -2.19
C ARG A 101 13.00 -18.19 -1.04
N SER A 102 12.87 -16.92 -0.70
CA SER A 102 12.10 -16.48 0.47
C SER A 102 10.63 -16.18 0.14
N TRP A 103 9.71 -16.61 1.01
CA TRP A 103 8.30 -16.24 0.91
C TRP A 103 8.03 -14.76 1.26
N VAL A 104 8.97 -14.10 1.94
CA VAL A 104 8.95 -12.66 2.25
C VAL A 104 9.85 -11.83 1.32
N GLY A 105 10.39 -12.43 0.25
CA GLY A 105 11.19 -11.71 -0.75
C GLY A 105 10.39 -10.66 -1.56
N LEU A 106 9.07 -10.65 -1.42
CA LEU A 106 8.16 -9.62 -1.92
C LEU A 106 6.95 -9.50 -0.99
N ASN A 107 6.11 -8.49 -1.20
CA ASN A 107 4.86 -8.32 -0.45
C ASN A 107 3.67 -8.14 -1.41
N ALA A 108 2.54 -8.80 -1.09
CA ALA A 108 1.32 -8.76 -1.91
C ALA A 108 0.18 -7.89 -1.32
N GLY A 109 0.43 -7.15 -0.23
CA GLY A 109 -0.60 -6.34 0.44
C GLY A 109 -0.99 -5.06 -0.31
N VAL A 110 -0.06 -4.51 -1.11
CA VAL A 110 -0.18 -3.30 -1.92
C VAL A 110 0.72 -3.53 -3.11
N PHE A 111 0.13 -3.45 -4.29
CA PHE A 111 0.82 -3.56 -5.56
C PHE A 111 0.07 -2.76 -6.60
N LEU A 112 0.77 -2.42 -7.67
CA LEU A 112 0.19 -1.80 -8.84
C LEU A 112 0.13 -2.84 -9.95
N ILE A 113 -1.04 -2.97 -10.57
CA ILE A 113 -1.21 -3.82 -11.73
C ILE A 113 -1.83 -2.99 -12.86
N ARG A 114 -1.17 -3.02 -14.03
CA ARG A 114 -1.64 -2.31 -15.22
C ARG A 114 -2.91 -2.97 -15.73
N ASN A 115 -3.92 -2.20 -16.12
CA ASN A 115 -5.08 -2.78 -16.79
C ASN A 115 -4.71 -3.22 -18.23
N CYS A 116 -4.43 -4.51 -18.43
CA CYS A 116 -4.05 -5.08 -19.73
C CYS A 116 -4.26 -6.61 -19.77
N GLN A 117 -4.20 -7.20 -20.97
CA GLN A 117 -4.37 -8.65 -21.14
C GLN A 117 -3.39 -9.47 -20.31
N TRP A 118 -2.12 -9.07 -20.27
CA TRP A 118 -1.11 -9.75 -19.44
C TRP A 118 -1.54 -9.81 -17.97
N SER A 119 -2.15 -8.75 -17.46
CA SER A 119 -2.62 -8.71 -16.07
C SER A 119 -3.85 -9.58 -15.83
N LEU A 120 -4.74 -9.70 -16.81
CA LEU A 120 -5.86 -10.63 -16.72
C LEU A 120 -5.36 -12.08 -16.68
N ASP A 121 -4.43 -12.44 -17.56
CA ASP A 121 -3.82 -13.78 -17.61
C ASP A 121 -3.03 -14.09 -16.33
N PHE A 122 -2.31 -13.08 -15.82
CA PHE A 122 -1.56 -13.18 -14.57
C PHE A 122 -2.49 -13.42 -13.37
N MET A 123 -3.59 -12.65 -13.27
CA MET A 123 -4.57 -12.78 -12.20
C MET A 123 -5.29 -14.14 -12.25
N ASP A 124 -5.58 -14.67 -13.43
CA ASP A 124 -6.17 -16.02 -13.60
C ASP A 124 -5.22 -17.11 -13.09
N ALA A 125 -3.94 -17.06 -13.49
CA ALA A 125 -2.92 -17.97 -13.00
C ALA A 125 -2.74 -17.87 -11.48
N TRP A 126 -2.74 -16.67 -10.92
CA TRP A 126 -2.59 -16.44 -9.48
C TRP A 126 -3.81 -16.93 -8.68
N ALA A 127 -5.02 -16.64 -9.16
CA ALA A 127 -6.28 -17.06 -8.52
C ALA A 127 -6.44 -18.59 -8.49
N SER A 128 -5.83 -19.32 -9.45
CA SER A 128 -5.83 -20.79 -9.48
C SER A 128 -5.14 -21.44 -8.27
N MET A 129 -4.38 -20.67 -7.49
CA MET A 129 -3.75 -21.08 -6.23
C MET A 129 -4.53 -20.65 -4.99
N GLY A 130 -5.63 -19.92 -5.15
CA GLY A 130 -6.43 -19.41 -4.04
C GLY A 130 -7.43 -20.43 -3.46
N PRO A 131 -8.12 -20.08 -2.35
CA PRO A 131 -9.04 -20.97 -1.64
C PRO A 131 -10.24 -21.51 -2.44
N ALA A 132 -10.57 -20.87 -3.57
CA ALA A 132 -11.62 -21.33 -4.47
C ALA A 132 -11.17 -22.47 -5.41
N SER A 133 -9.86 -22.75 -5.47
CA SER A 133 -9.28 -23.79 -6.31
C SER A 133 -9.46 -25.17 -5.67
N PRO A 134 -9.90 -26.20 -6.42
CA PRO A 134 -9.86 -27.59 -5.96
C PRO A 134 -8.46 -28.07 -5.57
N GLN A 135 -7.42 -27.39 -6.07
CA GLN A 135 -6.01 -27.73 -5.82
C GLN A 135 -5.40 -26.92 -4.67
N TYR A 136 -6.17 -26.16 -3.89
CA TYR A 136 -5.67 -25.29 -2.82
C TYR A 136 -4.69 -25.99 -1.87
N ALA A 137 -5.04 -27.18 -1.35
CA ALA A 137 -4.18 -27.93 -0.43
C ALA A 137 -2.90 -28.45 -1.10
N ARG A 138 -2.97 -28.81 -2.39
CA ARG A 138 -1.79 -29.19 -3.18
C ARG A 138 -0.85 -28.01 -3.35
N TRP A 139 -1.40 -26.84 -3.71
CA TRP A 139 -0.61 -25.63 -3.89
C TRP A 139 0.10 -25.23 -2.61
N GLY A 140 -0.57 -25.25 -1.46
CA GLY A 140 0.07 -24.94 -0.18
C GLY A 140 1.30 -25.83 0.13
N LYS A 141 1.23 -27.15 -0.14
CA LYS A 141 2.38 -28.06 -0.05
C LYS A 141 3.48 -27.70 -1.05
N THR A 142 3.13 -27.42 -2.30
CA THR A 142 4.08 -27.02 -3.35
C THR A 142 4.79 -25.71 -3.01
N LEU A 143 4.07 -24.73 -2.48
CA LEU A 143 4.62 -23.44 -2.06
C LEU A 143 5.60 -23.63 -0.89
N LYS A 144 5.22 -24.39 0.14
CA LYS A 144 6.12 -24.72 1.27
C LYS A 144 7.37 -25.47 0.84
N ALA A 145 7.27 -26.41 -0.10
CA ALA A 145 8.42 -27.13 -0.63
C ALA A 145 9.34 -26.24 -1.51
N THR A 146 8.81 -25.16 -2.09
CA THR A 146 9.57 -24.28 -2.99
C THR A 146 10.22 -23.12 -2.26
N LEU A 147 9.56 -22.58 -1.23
CA LEU A 147 9.97 -21.39 -0.47
C LEU A 147 10.48 -21.85 0.91
N SER A 148 11.79 -21.82 1.10
CA SER A 148 12.47 -22.55 2.19
C SER A 148 12.13 -22.06 3.60
N ASP A 149 11.70 -20.81 3.73
CA ASP A 149 11.39 -20.13 4.98
C ASP A 149 9.87 -19.96 5.21
N LYS A 150 9.03 -20.58 4.38
CA LYS A 150 7.56 -20.53 4.55
C LYS A 150 7.13 -21.39 5.76
N PRO A 151 6.38 -20.83 6.73
CA PRO A 151 6.10 -21.52 8.00
C PRO A 151 5.09 -22.67 7.85
N ASP A 152 4.06 -22.50 7.03
CA ASP A 152 2.94 -23.44 6.91
C ASP A 152 2.74 -23.95 5.47
N ALA A 153 1.91 -24.97 5.33
CA ALA A 153 1.53 -25.55 4.04
C ALA A 153 0.19 -24.99 3.53
N GLU A 154 -0.20 -23.78 3.96
CA GLU A 154 -1.36 -23.09 3.40
C GLU A 154 -0.95 -22.32 2.14
N SER A 155 -1.89 -22.21 1.19
CA SER A 155 -1.67 -21.37 0.01
C SER A 155 -2.13 -19.95 0.29
N ASP A 156 -1.18 -19.05 0.48
CA ASP A 156 -1.43 -17.60 0.57
C ASP A 156 -1.05 -16.90 -0.73
N ASP A 157 -1.65 -15.74 -0.96
CA ASP A 157 -1.49 -14.93 -2.16
C ASP A 157 -0.04 -14.43 -2.32
N GLN A 158 0.65 -14.05 -1.24
CA GLN A 158 2.05 -13.62 -1.28
C GLN A 158 3.00 -14.74 -1.74
N SER A 159 2.89 -15.92 -1.14
CA SER A 159 3.68 -17.10 -1.50
C SER A 159 3.38 -17.55 -2.94
N ALA A 160 2.11 -17.54 -3.36
CA ALA A 160 1.72 -17.87 -4.72
C ALA A 160 2.29 -16.87 -5.75
N LEU A 161 2.33 -15.57 -5.42
CA LEU A 161 2.95 -14.54 -6.23
C LEU A 161 4.47 -14.78 -6.37
N ALA A 162 5.16 -15.02 -5.24
CA ALA A 162 6.59 -15.34 -5.24
C ALA A 162 6.88 -16.58 -6.11
N TYR A 163 6.07 -17.63 -5.98
CA TYR A 163 6.18 -18.85 -6.77
C TYR A 163 5.99 -18.60 -8.27
N LEU A 164 4.97 -17.83 -8.67
CA LEU A 164 4.72 -17.52 -10.08
C LEU A 164 5.92 -16.85 -10.74
N LEU A 165 6.47 -15.83 -10.08
CA LEU A 165 7.61 -15.08 -10.59
C LEU A 165 8.88 -15.95 -10.64
N LEU A 166 9.12 -16.73 -9.58
CA LEU A 166 10.29 -17.61 -9.47
C LEU A 166 10.27 -18.74 -10.51
N LYS A 167 9.11 -19.39 -10.72
CA LYS A 167 8.99 -20.54 -11.62
C LYS A 167 8.73 -20.15 -13.07
N ASN A 168 8.36 -18.91 -13.34
CA ASN A 168 8.05 -18.45 -14.69
C ASN A 168 8.68 -17.06 -14.97
N PRO A 169 10.01 -16.91 -14.84
CA PRO A 169 10.67 -15.61 -14.95
C PRO A 169 10.47 -14.97 -16.33
N LYS A 170 10.45 -15.76 -17.41
CA LYS A 170 10.20 -15.25 -18.77
C LYS A 170 8.76 -14.80 -18.99
N LYS A 171 7.78 -15.52 -18.42
CA LYS A 171 6.34 -15.26 -18.64
C LYS A 171 5.83 -14.12 -17.78
N TRP A 172 6.17 -14.14 -16.49
CA TRP A 172 5.67 -13.21 -15.49
C TRP A 172 6.75 -12.23 -15.04
N GLY A 173 7.94 -12.73 -14.66
CA GLY A 173 9.02 -11.91 -14.13
C GLY A 173 9.49 -10.78 -15.06
N ALA A 174 9.57 -11.03 -16.37
CA ALA A 174 10.01 -10.05 -17.37
C ALA A 174 9.14 -8.78 -17.42
N ARG A 175 7.89 -8.83 -16.94
CA ARG A 175 6.97 -7.69 -16.86
C ARG A 175 6.67 -7.25 -15.43
N THR A 176 7.41 -7.77 -14.46
CA THR A 176 7.28 -7.42 -13.04
C THR A 176 8.47 -6.58 -12.62
N TYR A 177 8.18 -5.43 -12.00
CA TYR A 177 9.17 -4.61 -11.32
C TYR A 177 9.05 -4.83 -9.82
N LEU A 178 10.15 -5.25 -9.17
CA LEU A 178 10.23 -5.36 -7.72
C LEU A 178 10.82 -4.06 -7.16
N GLU A 179 10.01 -3.28 -6.46
CA GLU A 179 10.41 -2.00 -5.86
C GLU A 179 11.14 -2.22 -4.53
N ASN A 180 12.31 -1.59 -4.39
CA ASN A 180 13.15 -1.69 -3.19
C ASN A 180 13.85 -0.36 -2.82
N GLN A 181 13.58 0.73 -3.55
CA GLN A 181 14.21 2.02 -3.32
C GLN A 181 13.52 2.81 -2.21
N TYR A 182 12.24 2.54 -1.95
CA TYR A 182 11.50 3.13 -0.85
C TYR A 182 10.51 2.14 -0.22
N TYR A 183 9.91 2.50 0.92
CA TYR A 183 8.87 1.69 1.57
C TYR A 183 7.53 1.75 0.82
N PHE A 184 7.51 1.25 -0.42
CA PHE A 184 6.27 0.92 -1.10
C PHE A 184 5.46 -0.09 -0.29
N GLN A 185 6.18 -0.98 0.41
CA GLN A 185 5.70 -1.81 1.49
C GLN A 185 6.67 -1.77 2.67
N GLY A 186 6.31 -1.05 3.74
CA GLY A 186 7.12 -0.91 4.94
C GLY A 186 6.65 -1.82 6.06
N TYR A 187 7.51 -2.71 6.52
CA TYR A 187 7.23 -3.57 7.66
C TYR A 187 7.16 -2.75 8.95
N TRP A 188 5.99 -2.74 9.59
CA TRP A 188 5.68 -1.79 10.66
C TRP A 188 6.65 -1.86 11.85
N ALA A 189 7.09 -3.06 12.25
CA ALA A 189 7.93 -3.26 13.43
C ALA A 189 9.30 -2.58 13.29
N GLU A 190 9.80 -2.39 12.07
CA GLU A 190 11.05 -1.65 11.83
C GLU A 190 10.87 -0.13 11.78
N ILE A 191 9.61 0.33 11.67
CA ILE A 191 9.25 1.69 11.32
C ILE A 191 8.69 2.45 12.53
N VAL A 192 7.75 1.87 13.28
CA VAL A 192 6.89 2.62 14.20
C VAL A 192 7.65 3.35 15.30
N ASP A 193 8.71 2.74 15.84
CA ASP A 193 9.53 3.34 16.90
C ASP A 193 10.34 4.55 16.42
N LYS A 194 10.51 4.69 15.10
CA LYS A 194 11.27 5.79 14.49
C LYS A 194 10.38 6.96 14.08
N LEU A 195 9.06 6.78 14.06
CA LEU A 195 8.11 7.77 13.54
C LEU A 195 8.13 9.08 14.31
N ASP A 196 8.32 9.03 15.64
CA ASP A 196 8.41 10.24 16.47
C ASP A 196 9.64 11.07 16.10
N GLY A 197 10.79 10.42 15.94
CA GLY A 197 12.02 11.07 15.49
C GLY A 197 11.92 11.61 14.07
N VAL A 198 11.21 10.90 13.17
CA VAL A 198 10.88 11.41 11.84
C VAL A 198 10.00 12.66 11.94
N ALA A 199 8.95 12.64 12.78
CA ALA A 199 8.07 13.80 12.98
C ALA A 199 8.86 15.03 13.45
N GLU A 200 9.75 14.86 14.43
CA GLU A 200 10.58 15.96 14.94
C GLU A 200 11.55 16.52 13.91
N ARG A 201 12.18 15.67 13.08
CA ARG A 201 13.05 16.15 11.98
C ARG A 201 12.29 17.00 10.97
N TYR A 202 11.07 16.60 10.60
CA TYR A 202 10.23 17.39 9.70
C TYR A 202 9.83 18.72 10.34
N ARG A 203 9.46 18.72 11.63
CA ARG A 203 9.13 19.95 12.38
C ARG A 203 10.34 20.88 12.47
N ALA A 204 11.54 20.34 12.70
CA ALA A 204 12.77 21.13 12.72
C ALA A 204 13.08 21.76 11.36
N ALA A 205 12.94 21.00 10.26
CA ALA A 205 13.11 21.52 8.90
C ALA A 205 12.09 22.63 8.59
N GLU A 206 10.82 22.46 8.98
CA GLU A 206 9.78 23.47 8.81
C GLU A 206 10.05 24.76 9.59
N ARG A 207 10.57 24.65 10.82
CA ARG A 207 11.00 25.83 11.60
C ARG A 207 12.18 26.54 10.95
N ARG A 208 13.15 25.77 10.44
CA ARG A 208 14.39 26.28 9.86
C ARG A 208 14.19 26.98 8.52
N PHE A 209 13.42 26.38 7.62
CA PHE A 209 13.26 26.90 6.25
C PHE A 209 12.09 27.88 6.09
N GLY A 210 11.53 28.35 7.20
CA GLY A 210 10.81 29.62 7.28
C GLY A 210 9.30 29.56 7.03
N PRO A 211 8.66 30.74 6.97
CA PRO A 211 7.20 30.89 6.95
C PRO A 211 6.51 30.21 5.76
N ALA A 212 7.19 30.08 4.61
CA ALA A 212 6.63 29.46 3.41
C ALA A 212 6.21 28.01 3.65
N LEU A 213 6.92 27.27 4.51
CA LEU A 213 6.51 25.93 4.90
C LEU A 213 5.48 25.94 6.02
N ARG A 214 5.47 26.95 6.88
CA ARG A 214 4.58 27.04 8.06
C ARG A 214 3.22 27.70 7.78
N ARG A 215 3.07 28.40 6.65
CA ARG A 215 1.80 29.03 6.27
C ARG A 215 0.73 27.98 5.95
N ARG A 216 -0.51 28.32 6.28
CA ARG A 216 -1.69 27.65 5.72
C ARG A 216 -1.74 27.93 4.21
N HIS A 217 -2.17 26.95 3.44
CA HIS A 217 -2.28 27.05 1.98
C HIS A 217 -3.55 26.35 1.53
N ALA A 218 -4.16 26.84 0.44
CA ALA A 218 -5.33 26.18 -0.14
C ALA A 218 -4.92 24.89 -0.87
N GLU A 219 -5.85 23.95 -1.07
CA GLU A 219 -5.59 22.71 -1.83
C GLU A 219 -5.05 22.99 -3.24
N GLY A 220 -5.51 24.07 -3.89
CA GLY A 220 -5.00 24.49 -5.20
C GLY A 220 -3.52 24.91 -5.21
N GLU A 221 -2.95 25.27 -4.05
CA GLU A 221 -1.53 25.60 -3.89
C GLU A 221 -0.68 24.39 -3.50
N HIS A 222 -1.27 23.19 -3.35
CA HIS A 222 -0.59 22.02 -2.79
C HIS A 222 0.67 21.64 -3.58
N ALA A 223 0.64 21.74 -4.91
CA ALA A 223 1.80 21.44 -5.75
C ALA A 223 2.98 22.40 -5.49
N LEU A 224 2.70 23.70 -5.36
CA LEU A 224 3.72 24.72 -5.05
C LEU A 224 4.28 24.52 -3.64
N TYR A 225 3.40 24.25 -2.66
CA TYR A 225 3.82 23.91 -1.30
C TYR A 225 4.69 22.64 -1.27
N ALA A 226 4.27 21.59 -1.97
CA ALA A 226 5.01 20.33 -2.04
C ALA A 226 6.39 20.51 -2.69
N ALA A 227 6.50 21.32 -3.75
CA ALA A 227 7.78 21.66 -4.37
C ALA A 227 8.71 22.39 -3.40
N ALA A 228 8.20 23.43 -2.71
CA ALA A 228 8.97 24.18 -1.71
C ALA A 228 9.42 23.28 -0.54
N ARG A 229 8.51 22.43 -0.03
CA ARG A 229 8.81 21.45 1.02
C ARG A 229 9.89 20.47 0.57
N ASN A 230 9.76 19.90 -0.62
CA ASN A 230 10.72 18.92 -1.13
C ASN A 230 12.11 19.55 -1.33
N ALA A 231 12.17 20.78 -1.87
CA ALA A 231 13.42 21.52 -2.00
C ALA A 231 14.09 21.76 -0.63
N ALA A 232 13.31 22.17 0.37
CA ALA A 232 13.81 22.39 1.72
C ALA A 232 14.30 21.09 2.39
N LEU A 233 13.51 20.02 2.34
CA LEU A 233 13.86 18.74 2.94
C LEU A 233 15.10 18.11 2.30
N ARG A 234 15.36 18.34 1.01
CA ARG A 234 16.53 17.80 0.29
C ARG A 234 17.83 18.59 0.53
N LYS A 235 17.79 19.71 1.27
CA LYS A 235 19.01 20.45 1.64
C LYS A 235 19.90 19.57 2.54
N LYS A 236 21.20 19.57 2.26
CA LYS A 236 22.21 18.83 3.04
C LYS A 236 22.24 19.29 4.50
N ASP A 237 22.14 20.59 4.72
CA ASP A 237 22.13 21.18 6.04
C ASP A 237 20.70 21.51 6.48
N GLY A 238 20.25 20.86 7.56
CA GLY A 238 18.93 21.07 8.17
C GLY A 238 17.74 20.43 7.46
N GLY A 239 17.96 19.76 6.32
CA GLY A 239 16.96 18.92 5.67
C GLY A 239 16.79 17.57 6.38
N VAL A 240 16.02 16.69 5.75
CA VAL A 240 15.77 15.33 6.26
C VAL A 240 16.43 14.32 5.30
N PRO A 241 17.41 13.53 5.74
CA PRO A 241 18.13 12.60 4.87
C PRO A 241 17.29 11.35 4.52
N GLY A 242 17.58 10.76 3.36
CA GLY A 242 16.92 9.54 2.86
C GLY A 242 16.13 9.75 1.56
N PRO A 243 15.69 8.65 0.90
CA PRO A 243 14.86 8.72 -0.29
C PRO A 243 13.43 9.15 0.09
N ASP A 244 12.74 9.75 -0.87
CA ASP A 244 11.31 10.01 -0.71
C ASP A 244 10.56 8.68 -0.51
N GLY A 245 9.62 8.66 0.42
CA GLY A 245 8.94 7.41 0.82
C GLY A 245 9.72 6.55 1.82
N GLY A 246 10.87 7.03 2.33
CA GLY A 246 11.69 6.36 3.35
C GLY A 246 12.35 5.09 2.81
N GLY A 247 13.38 4.57 3.48
CA GLY A 247 14.03 3.33 3.04
C GLY A 247 14.65 2.54 4.18
N GLN A 248 15.10 1.32 3.85
CA GLN A 248 15.69 0.37 4.80
C GLN A 248 17.11 0.76 5.26
N LYS A 249 17.78 1.67 4.55
CA LYS A 249 19.13 2.13 4.94
C LYS A 249 19.06 2.97 6.22
N ALA A 250 19.91 2.68 7.19
CA ALA A 250 19.93 3.34 8.51
C ALA A 250 20.14 4.86 8.45
N SER A 251 20.78 5.39 7.39
CA SER A 251 20.97 6.82 7.15
C SER A 251 19.75 7.51 6.52
N ALA A 252 18.64 6.79 6.30
CA ALA A 252 17.61 7.15 5.33
C ALA A 252 16.19 7.27 5.92
N TRP A 253 16.05 7.94 7.06
CA TRP A 253 14.78 8.07 7.77
C TRP A 253 13.97 9.30 7.35
N ARG A 254 13.40 9.23 6.14
CA ARG A 254 12.23 10.02 5.73
C ARG A 254 10.93 9.29 6.09
N ARG A 255 9.80 9.99 5.97
CA ARG A 255 8.47 9.39 6.16
C ARG A 255 8.31 8.17 5.24
N PRO A 256 7.96 6.99 5.78
CA PRO A 256 7.65 5.82 4.96
C PRO A 256 6.44 6.12 4.07
N PHE A 257 6.44 5.63 2.84
CA PHE A 257 5.28 5.76 1.96
C PHE A 257 4.11 4.90 2.45
N VAL A 258 4.38 3.64 2.80
CA VAL A 258 3.40 2.73 3.42
C VAL A 258 4.00 2.12 4.70
N THR A 259 3.24 2.20 5.80
CA THR A 259 3.49 1.40 7.02
C THR A 259 2.45 0.29 7.08
N HIS A 260 2.88 -0.94 6.82
CA HIS A 260 2.01 -2.12 6.72
C HIS A 260 2.13 -2.97 7.98
N PHE A 261 1.02 -3.04 8.73
CA PHE A 261 0.87 -3.80 9.98
C PHE A 261 0.63 -5.29 9.72
N THR A 262 1.54 -5.92 8.98
CA THR A 262 1.52 -7.36 8.74
C THR A 262 1.55 -8.13 10.07
N GLY A 263 0.70 -9.14 10.18
CA GLY A 263 0.56 -9.95 11.39
C GLY A 263 -0.42 -9.40 12.43
N CYS A 264 -0.64 -8.09 12.52
CA CYS A 264 -1.43 -7.51 13.62
C CYS A 264 -2.91 -7.91 13.67
N ASN A 265 -3.53 -8.23 12.52
CA ASN A 265 -4.88 -8.81 12.44
C ASN A 265 -5.95 -8.19 13.39
N PRO A 266 -6.11 -6.85 13.44
CA PRO A 266 -6.97 -6.19 14.44
C PRO A 266 -8.46 -6.55 14.34
N CYS A 267 -8.90 -7.09 13.19
CA CYS A 267 -10.28 -7.51 12.97
C CYS A 267 -10.50 -9.01 13.19
N GLY A 268 -9.44 -9.82 13.14
CA GLY A 268 -9.54 -11.25 13.35
C GLY A 268 -9.49 -11.53 14.84
N GLY A 269 -10.54 -12.14 15.39
CA GLY A 269 -10.65 -12.41 16.83
C GLY A 269 -9.66 -13.44 17.40
N ARG A 270 -8.51 -13.67 16.76
CA ARG A 270 -7.40 -14.48 17.28
C ARG A 270 -6.18 -13.57 17.41
N ALA A 271 -5.64 -13.51 18.61
CA ALA A 271 -4.37 -12.84 18.87
C ALA A 271 -3.28 -13.41 17.96
N ASN A 272 -2.41 -12.53 17.47
CA ASN A 272 -1.19 -12.95 16.78
C ASN A 272 -0.20 -13.53 17.81
N GLU A 273 0.58 -14.53 17.42
CA GLU A 273 1.56 -15.18 18.31
C GLU A 273 2.88 -14.39 18.43
N ILE A 274 3.14 -13.48 17.50
CA ILE A 274 4.37 -12.69 17.34
C ILE A 274 4.22 -11.28 17.93
N TYR A 275 3.04 -10.66 17.78
CA TYR A 275 2.77 -9.30 18.25
C TYR A 275 1.59 -9.24 19.20
N SER A 276 1.75 -8.48 20.28
CA SER A 276 0.64 -8.17 21.19
C SER A 276 -0.36 -7.22 20.53
N ASN A 277 -1.64 -7.33 20.91
CA ASN A 277 -2.68 -6.43 20.42
C ASN A 277 -2.38 -4.97 20.80
N GLU A 278 -1.76 -4.74 21.95
CA GLU A 278 -1.36 -3.44 22.46
C GLU A 278 -0.28 -2.81 21.55
N SER A 279 0.79 -3.55 21.23
CA SER A 279 1.88 -3.05 20.38
C SER A 279 1.37 -2.71 18.97
N CYS A 280 0.48 -3.55 18.42
CA CYS A 280 -0.19 -3.30 17.16
C CYS A 280 -1.09 -2.05 17.21
N ALA A 281 -1.91 -1.91 18.25
CA ALA A 281 -2.81 -0.77 18.40
C ALA A 281 -2.04 0.55 18.56
N GLU A 282 -1.01 0.58 19.41
CA GLU A 282 -0.15 1.75 19.59
C GLU A 282 0.60 2.10 18.31
N GLY A 283 1.20 1.11 17.66
CA GLY A 283 1.89 1.31 16.38
C GLY A 283 0.95 1.89 15.32
N MET A 284 -0.27 1.35 15.20
CA MET A 284 -1.28 1.86 14.26
C MET A 284 -1.67 3.30 14.58
N ARG A 285 -1.89 3.64 15.86
CA ARG A 285 -2.23 5.01 16.27
C ARG A 285 -1.09 5.98 15.98
N ARG A 286 0.16 5.61 16.26
CA ARG A 286 1.35 6.43 15.91
C ARG A 286 1.43 6.69 14.41
N ALA A 287 1.30 5.64 13.60
CA ALA A 287 1.36 5.74 12.14
C ALA A 287 0.21 6.58 11.58
N LEU A 288 -1.02 6.35 12.07
CA LEU A 288 -2.21 7.10 11.66
C LEU A 288 -2.08 8.57 12.03
N ASN A 289 -1.72 8.90 13.27
CA ASN A 289 -1.60 10.28 13.73
C ASN A 289 -0.47 11.02 13.00
N LEU A 290 0.64 10.35 12.68
CA LEU A 290 1.68 10.94 11.83
C LEU A 290 1.18 11.24 10.40
N ALA A 291 0.37 10.36 9.82
CA ALA A 291 -0.22 10.57 8.51
C ALA A 291 -1.27 11.71 8.54
N ASP A 292 -2.12 11.69 9.56
CA ASP A 292 -3.21 12.65 9.75
C ASP A 292 -2.69 14.06 10.07
N ASP A 293 -1.58 14.18 10.82
CA ASP A 293 -0.86 15.44 11.00
C ASP A 293 -0.51 16.12 9.67
N GLN A 294 -0.30 15.36 8.59
CA GLN A 294 0.01 15.92 7.27
C GLN A 294 -1.22 16.56 6.61
N VAL A 295 -2.41 16.03 6.92
CA VAL A 295 -3.70 16.55 6.45
C VAL A 295 -4.14 17.72 7.34
N LEU A 296 -4.18 17.53 8.66
CA LEU A 296 -4.57 18.53 9.66
C LEU A 296 -3.74 19.81 9.56
N ARG A 297 -2.47 19.68 9.19
CA ARG A 297 -1.57 20.82 9.01
C ARG A 297 -2.06 21.83 7.97
N ALA A 298 -2.77 21.41 6.94
CA ALA A 298 -3.37 22.33 5.96
C ALA A 298 -4.45 23.23 6.61
N TYR A 299 -5.11 22.72 7.65
CA TYR A 299 -6.16 23.40 8.41
C TYR A 299 -5.64 24.15 9.65
N GLY A 300 -4.33 24.09 9.93
CA GLY A 300 -3.73 24.75 11.08
C GLY A 300 -3.81 23.93 12.37
N PHE A 301 -3.95 22.61 12.29
CA PHE A 301 -4.02 21.72 13.45
C PHE A 301 -2.96 20.61 13.37
N ARG A 302 -2.75 19.93 14.50
CA ARG A 302 -1.97 18.71 14.65
C ARG A 302 -2.40 17.96 15.89
N HIS A 303 -2.11 16.67 15.97
CA HIS A 303 -2.24 15.87 17.19
C HIS A 303 -1.32 16.41 18.30
N ALA A 304 -1.83 16.36 19.54
CA ALA A 304 -1.11 16.82 20.74
C ALA A 304 0.12 15.96 21.06
N GLY A 305 0.17 14.73 20.56
CA GLY A 305 1.28 13.79 20.68
C GLY A 305 1.06 12.54 19.83
N PRO A 306 2.07 11.67 19.69
CA PRO A 306 2.01 10.50 18.80
C PRO A 306 0.85 9.53 19.07
N LEU A 307 0.45 9.42 20.34
CA LEU A 307 -0.63 8.54 20.82
C LEU A 307 -1.83 9.32 21.39
N LYS A 308 -1.96 10.61 21.07
CA LYS A 308 -3.07 11.45 21.54
C LYS A 308 -4.01 11.70 20.38
N ASP A 309 -5.31 11.49 20.61
CA ASP A 309 -6.34 11.76 19.60
C ASP A 309 -6.78 13.24 19.63
N ASP A 310 -6.44 13.96 20.71
CA ASP A 310 -6.68 15.39 20.84
C ASP A 310 -5.82 16.16 19.85
N VAL A 311 -6.44 17.10 19.14
CA VAL A 311 -5.74 18.02 18.24
C VAL A 311 -5.55 19.40 18.88
N ARG A 312 -4.46 20.06 18.53
CA ARG A 312 -4.13 21.42 18.96
C ARG A 312 -3.85 22.31 17.76
N PRO A 313 -4.15 23.62 17.85
CA PRO A 313 -3.73 24.58 16.85
C PRO A 313 -2.21 24.57 16.66
N LEU A 314 -1.75 24.75 15.42
CA LEU A 314 -0.36 25.06 15.13
C LEU A 314 -0.09 26.48 15.62
N VAL A 315 0.71 26.61 16.69
CA VAL A 315 1.15 27.93 17.18
C VAL A 315 2.04 28.57 16.11
N ALA A 316 1.71 29.82 15.77
CA ALA A 316 2.41 30.61 14.75
C ALA A 316 3.89 30.85 15.10
#